data_AF-A0A519SZD0-F1
#
_entry.id   AF-A0A519SZD0-F1
#
_cell.length_a   1.000
_cell.length_b   1.000
_cell.length_c   1.000
_cell.angle_alpha   90.00
_cell.angle_beta   90.00
_cell.angle_gamma   90.00
#
_symmetry.space_group_name_H-M   'P 1'
#
loop_
_entity.id
_entity.type
_entity.pdbx_description
1 polymer ?
#
loop_
_entity_poly.entity_id
_entity_poly.type
_entity_poly.pdbx_seq_one_letter_code
_entity_poly.pdbx_strand_id
1 'polypeptide(L)'
;MQRTGLPLCMSYYPKEGNPLWGKYSTEVVAHTIKTYSKFTIPYEYPVAISVHGPVGGMEYPMICFNGGRPEKDGTYSADRKYGMISVIIHEVGHNFFPMIVNSDERQWTWMDEGLNTFCQYLTEQEWERNYPSRRGEPRNMVDYMRTDKSLQTPIMTNSESVLQFGNNAYGKPATALNILRETVMGRELFDYAFKTYATRWAYKHPQPADFFRTMEDASAVDLDWFWRGWFYTTDRCDLALDAVKTYKPNTRNPGLESARLQNERQAQVPSLSTQRNATDLKTTAVDEKPDLKDFYNNYDPLAVTEADKQRYFQYLSTLTPQQQQRLNGNLNFYELSLRNVGGLVMPVIIQMTYEDGSQELTTIPAEIWRKNNEQVSKIIITPKNVVSFV
;
A
#
# COMPACT_ATOMS: atom_id res chain seq x y z
N MET A 1 27.14 -19.54 23.32
CA MET A 1 26.86 -20.91 23.78
C MET A 1 27.87 -21.88 23.17
N GLN A 2 28.25 -22.91 23.92
CA GLN A 2 29.30 -23.89 23.59
C GLN A 2 29.14 -24.48 22.18
N ARG A 3 30.21 -24.37 21.39
CA ARG A 3 30.39 -25.13 20.14
C ARG A 3 30.57 -26.60 20.48
N THR A 4 29.47 -27.33 20.64
CA THR A 4 29.49 -28.77 20.37
C THR A 4 29.89 -28.94 18.91
N GLY A 5 30.87 -29.78 18.57
CA GLY A 5 31.29 -30.04 17.18
C GLY A 5 30.22 -30.76 16.33
N LEU A 6 28.95 -30.64 16.70
CA LEU A 6 27.79 -31.21 16.03
C LEU A 6 27.25 -30.21 14.99
N PRO A 7 26.76 -30.68 13.83
CA PRO A 7 26.13 -29.81 12.85
C PRO A 7 24.87 -29.15 13.42
N LEU A 8 24.70 -27.84 13.22
CA LEU A 8 23.49 -27.13 13.64
C LEU A 8 22.29 -27.45 12.74
N CYS A 9 22.50 -27.47 11.42
CA CYS A 9 21.44 -27.66 10.42
C CYS A 9 21.60 -29.04 9.78
N MET A 10 20.53 -29.85 9.80
CA MET A 10 20.55 -31.20 9.24
C MET A 10 19.32 -31.46 8.38
N SER A 11 19.44 -32.44 7.49
CA SER A 11 18.29 -32.96 6.74
C SER A 11 18.38 -34.47 6.62
N TYR A 12 17.26 -35.14 6.86
CA TYR A 12 17.11 -36.59 6.70
C TYR A 12 16.12 -36.88 5.58
N TYR A 13 16.59 -37.53 4.52
CA TYR A 13 15.76 -37.86 3.38
C TYR A 13 16.22 -39.19 2.76
N PRO A 14 15.28 -39.99 2.25
CA PRO A 14 15.61 -41.20 1.52
C PRO A 14 16.13 -40.85 0.11
N LYS A 15 16.72 -41.82 -0.59
CA LYS A 15 17.27 -41.63 -1.95
C LYS A 15 16.23 -41.07 -2.93
N GLU A 16 14.95 -41.37 -2.73
CA GLU A 16 13.83 -40.89 -3.53
C GLU A 16 13.56 -39.39 -3.37
N GLY A 17 14.12 -38.73 -2.35
CA GLY A 17 14.11 -37.27 -2.23
C GLY A 17 15.08 -36.58 -3.19
N ASN A 18 16.05 -37.32 -3.74
CA ASN A 18 17.07 -36.75 -4.63
C ASN A 18 16.59 -36.64 -6.08
N PRO A 19 17.07 -35.64 -6.81
CA PRO A 19 18.13 -34.68 -6.43
C PRO A 19 17.62 -33.43 -5.69
N LEU A 20 16.31 -33.30 -5.49
CA LEU A 20 15.70 -32.08 -4.94
C LEU A 20 16.15 -31.79 -3.50
N TRP A 21 16.03 -32.78 -2.61
CA TRP A 21 16.37 -32.65 -1.20
C TRP A 21 17.87 -32.47 -0.96
N GLY A 22 18.68 -33.31 -1.61
CA GLY A 22 20.13 -33.24 -1.46
C GLY A 22 20.75 -31.93 -1.96
N LYS A 23 20.06 -31.22 -2.86
CA LYS A 23 20.49 -29.90 -3.32
C LYS A 23 20.08 -28.76 -2.40
N TYR A 24 18.86 -28.80 -1.85
CA TYR A 24 18.26 -27.62 -1.23
C TYR A 24 18.00 -27.74 0.27
N SER A 25 17.64 -28.91 0.80
CA SER A 25 17.02 -29.02 2.13
C SER A 25 17.87 -28.40 3.26
N THR A 26 19.13 -28.81 3.40
CA THR A 26 20.02 -28.30 4.46
C THR A 26 20.31 -26.81 4.31
N GLU A 27 20.44 -26.32 3.07
CA GLU A 27 20.66 -24.89 2.78
C GLU A 27 19.43 -24.06 3.16
N VAL A 28 18.23 -24.57 2.92
CA VAL A 28 16.98 -23.92 3.31
C VAL A 28 16.84 -23.87 4.83
N VAL A 29 17.21 -24.93 5.56
CA VAL A 29 17.25 -24.92 7.04
C VAL A 29 18.19 -23.82 7.54
N ALA A 30 19.42 -23.78 7.02
CA ALA A 30 20.42 -22.79 7.42
C ALA A 30 20.00 -21.35 7.09
N HIS A 31 19.42 -21.13 5.90
CA HIS A 31 18.87 -19.85 5.47
C HIS A 31 17.73 -19.39 6.39
N THR A 32 16.80 -20.29 6.71
CA THR A 32 15.66 -19.98 7.57
C THR A 32 16.12 -19.55 8.96
N ILE A 33 17.01 -20.31 9.60
CA ILE A 33 17.57 -19.94 10.91
C ILE A 33 18.21 -18.55 10.88
N LYS A 34 19.01 -18.27 9.84
CA LYS A 34 19.71 -17.00 9.70
C LYS A 34 18.74 -15.83 9.52
N THR A 35 17.78 -15.96 8.62
CA THR A 35 16.85 -14.87 8.29
C THR A 35 15.80 -14.67 9.38
N TYR A 36 15.25 -15.72 9.98
CA TYR A 36 14.38 -15.57 11.14
C TYR A 36 15.13 -14.93 12.30
N SER A 37 16.39 -15.33 12.57
CA SER A 37 17.18 -14.72 13.65
C SER A 37 17.47 -13.23 13.44
N LYS A 38 17.57 -12.82 12.18
CA LYS A 38 17.73 -11.40 11.81
C LYS A 38 16.50 -10.59 12.23
N PHE A 39 15.30 -11.05 11.86
CA PHE A 39 14.04 -10.32 12.07
C PHE A 39 13.41 -10.53 13.46
N THR A 40 13.80 -11.58 14.18
CA THR A 40 13.22 -11.94 15.48
C THR A 40 14.30 -11.98 16.56
N ILE A 41 14.70 -13.16 17.00
CA ILE A 41 15.62 -13.45 18.10
C ILE A 41 16.66 -14.47 17.65
N PRO A 42 17.83 -14.60 18.28
CA PRO A 42 18.77 -15.66 17.94
C PRO A 42 18.14 -17.04 18.05
N TYR A 43 18.43 -17.94 17.12
CA TYR A 43 18.10 -19.37 17.27
C TYR A 43 18.96 -19.98 18.39
N GLU A 44 18.34 -20.46 19.46
CA GLU A 44 19.06 -20.93 20.65
C GLU A 44 19.08 -22.47 20.80
N TYR A 45 18.28 -23.20 20.02
CA TYR A 45 18.30 -24.66 20.06
C TYR A 45 19.61 -25.24 19.49
N PRO A 46 20.07 -26.41 19.97
CA PRO A 46 21.34 -26.99 19.54
C PRO A 46 21.34 -27.52 18.10
N VAL A 47 20.18 -27.90 17.57
CA VAL A 47 20.02 -28.45 16.21
C VAL A 47 18.70 -28.00 15.59
N ALA A 48 18.63 -28.03 14.26
CA ALA A 48 17.44 -27.86 13.44
C ALA A 48 17.45 -28.92 12.34
N ILE A 49 16.40 -29.73 12.27
CA ILE A 49 16.33 -30.94 11.47
C ILE A 49 15.11 -30.86 10.57
N SER A 50 15.32 -30.99 9.25
CA SER A 50 14.24 -31.21 8.28
C SER A 50 14.21 -32.67 7.84
N VAL A 51 13.06 -33.34 7.99
CA VAL A 51 12.87 -34.74 7.63
C VAL A 51 11.91 -34.83 6.44
N HIS A 52 12.29 -35.57 5.41
CA HIS A 52 11.37 -35.93 4.32
C HIS A 52 10.30 -36.88 4.85
N GLY A 53 9.10 -36.35 5.03
CA GLY A 53 7.95 -37.05 5.58
C GLY A 53 6.81 -37.22 4.56
N PRO A 54 5.80 -38.04 4.89
CA PRO A 54 4.59 -38.20 4.08
C PRO A 54 3.59 -37.05 4.25
N VAL A 55 3.77 -36.19 5.27
CA VAL A 55 2.90 -35.04 5.56
C VAL A 55 3.36 -33.80 4.78
N GLY A 56 2.44 -32.85 4.56
CA GLY A 56 2.74 -31.60 3.87
C GLY A 56 3.72 -30.70 4.64
N GLY A 57 3.60 -30.69 5.97
CA GLY A 57 4.35 -29.92 6.96
C GLY A 57 3.90 -30.39 8.35
N MET A 58 4.81 -30.41 9.32
CA MET A 58 4.51 -30.63 10.74
C MET A 58 5.75 -30.28 11.55
N GLU A 59 5.58 -29.37 12.48
CA GLU A 59 6.59 -28.79 13.33
C GLU A 59 6.66 -29.48 14.70
N TYR A 60 7.88 -29.85 15.10
CA TYR A 60 8.21 -30.12 16.49
C TYR A 60 9.48 -29.33 16.83
N PRO A 61 9.73 -29.02 18.10
CA PRO A 61 10.98 -28.37 18.50
C PRO A 61 12.19 -29.11 17.92
N MET A 62 13.02 -28.38 17.15
CA MET A 62 14.22 -28.85 16.47
C MET A 62 14.03 -29.87 15.34
N ILE A 63 12.84 -30.43 15.12
CA ILE A 63 12.61 -31.46 14.09
C ILE A 63 11.27 -31.23 13.40
N CYS A 64 11.29 -31.09 12.07
CA CYS A 64 10.09 -30.92 11.27
C CYS A 64 9.99 -31.97 10.17
N PHE A 65 8.76 -32.30 9.77
CA PHE A 65 8.46 -33.24 8.70
C PHE A 65 7.89 -32.50 7.50
N ASN A 66 8.60 -32.55 6.38
CA ASN A 66 8.30 -31.76 5.20
C ASN A 66 8.02 -32.65 3.99
N GLY A 67 7.07 -32.22 3.17
CA GLY A 67 6.71 -32.87 1.92
C GLY A 67 7.50 -32.38 0.71
N GLY A 68 7.30 -33.05 -0.43
CA GLY A 68 7.89 -32.69 -1.72
C GLY A 68 8.83 -33.79 -2.21
N ARG A 69 8.54 -34.37 -3.36
CA ARG A 69 9.38 -35.40 -3.98
C ARG A 69 9.56 -35.11 -5.47
N PRO A 70 10.77 -35.29 -6.03
CA PRO A 70 10.94 -35.30 -7.47
C PRO A 70 10.24 -36.50 -8.10
N GLU A 71 10.14 -36.49 -9.42
CA GLU A 71 9.69 -37.64 -10.22
C GLU A 71 10.69 -38.80 -10.12
N LYS A 72 10.27 -40.01 -10.53
CA LYS A 72 11.09 -41.22 -10.43
C LYS A 72 12.42 -41.13 -11.20
N ASP A 73 12.47 -40.32 -12.25
CA ASP A 73 13.67 -40.05 -13.06
C ASP A 73 14.53 -38.91 -12.50
N GLY A 74 14.15 -38.32 -11.35
CA GLY A 74 14.85 -37.21 -10.71
C GLY A 74 14.46 -35.83 -11.23
N THR A 75 13.57 -35.72 -12.21
CA THR A 75 13.05 -34.42 -12.68
C THR A 75 12.05 -33.84 -11.69
N TYR A 76 11.82 -32.52 -11.72
CA TYR A 76 10.81 -31.86 -10.88
C TYR A 76 10.37 -30.53 -11.48
N SER A 77 9.11 -30.16 -11.25
CA SER A 77 8.57 -28.87 -11.68
C SER A 77 9.02 -27.71 -10.78
N ALA A 78 8.85 -26.48 -11.26
CA ALA A 78 9.05 -25.28 -10.45
C ALA A 78 8.16 -25.29 -9.19
N ASP A 79 6.89 -25.66 -9.33
CA ASP A 79 5.96 -25.74 -8.19
C ASP A 79 6.41 -26.74 -7.14
N ARG A 80 7.02 -27.87 -7.57
CA ARG A 80 7.57 -28.87 -6.65
C ARG A 80 8.79 -28.33 -5.91
N LYS A 81 9.70 -27.65 -6.61
CA LYS A 81 10.88 -26.99 -6.01
C LYS A 81 10.46 -25.95 -4.99
N TYR A 82 9.69 -24.94 -5.41
CA TYR A 82 9.29 -23.83 -4.55
C TYR A 82 8.33 -24.27 -3.44
N GLY A 83 7.47 -25.25 -3.71
CA GLY A 83 6.62 -25.85 -2.69
C GLY A 83 7.41 -26.49 -1.55
N MET A 84 8.43 -27.30 -1.87
CA MET A 84 9.30 -27.91 -0.86
C MET A 84 10.10 -26.86 -0.08
N ILE A 85 10.70 -25.88 -0.77
CA ILE A 85 11.47 -24.81 -0.13
C ILE A 85 10.58 -24.02 0.85
N SER A 86 9.40 -23.58 0.40
CA SER A 86 8.44 -22.82 1.22
C SER A 86 7.99 -23.58 2.46
N VAL A 87 7.66 -24.87 2.32
CA VAL A 87 7.29 -25.72 3.45
C VAL A 87 8.44 -25.85 4.45
N ILE A 88 9.67 -26.14 3.99
CA ILE A 88 10.82 -26.26 4.91
C ILE A 88 11.07 -24.93 5.64
N ILE A 89 10.95 -23.78 4.97
CA ILE A 89 11.03 -22.46 5.62
C ILE A 89 9.96 -22.33 6.71
N HIS A 90 8.72 -22.68 6.40
CA HIS A 90 7.60 -22.58 7.33
C HIS A 90 7.81 -23.46 8.57
N GLU A 91 8.10 -24.74 8.37
CA GLU A 91 8.23 -25.69 9.48
C GLU A 91 9.48 -25.45 10.34
N VAL A 92 10.60 -25.04 9.73
CA VAL A 92 11.79 -24.62 10.50
C VAL A 92 11.50 -23.30 11.21
N GLY A 93 10.74 -22.40 10.59
CA GLY A 93 10.28 -21.14 11.15
C GLY A 93 9.48 -21.31 12.44
N HIS A 94 8.76 -22.43 12.58
CA HIS A 94 8.01 -22.70 13.80
C HIS A 94 8.86 -22.85 15.06
N ASN A 95 10.17 -23.10 14.92
CA ASN A 95 11.09 -23.03 16.07
C ASN A 95 11.09 -21.65 16.74
N PHE A 96 10.68 -20.59 16.06
CA PHE A 96 10.53 -19.25 16.63
C PHE A 96 9.09 -19.03 17.12
N PHE A 97 8.09 -19.29 16.26
CA PHE A 97 6.67 -19.15 16.58
C PHE A 97 5.93 -20.48 16.32
N PRO A 98 5.42 -21.19 17.33
CA PRO A 98 5.31 -20.79 18.73
C PRO A 98 6.47 -21.26 19.63
N MET A 99 7.46 -22.02 19.13
CA MET A 99 8.28 -22.83 20.05
C MET A 99 9.14 -21.99 21.02
N ILE A 100 9.66 -20.83 20.60
CA ILE A 100 10.31 -19.88 21.52
C ILE A 100 9.32 -18.82 22.01
N VAL A 101 8.48 -18.27 21.13
CA VAL A 101 7.44 -17.28 21.48
C VAL A 101 6.09 -17.97 21.48
N ASN A 102 5.66 -18.47 22.64
CA ASN A 102 4.60 -19.48 22.74
C ASN A 102 3.19 -18.88 22.78
N SER A 103 2.41 -19.00 21.73
CA SER A 103 1.00 -18.57 21.69
C SER A 103 0.03 -19.71 22.01
N ASP A 104 -1.17 -19.34 22.47
CA ASP A 104 -2.29 -20.28 22.59
C ASP A 104 -2.92 -20.51 21.21
N GLU A 105 -2.36 -21.45 20.44
CA GLU A 105 -2.81 -21.77 19.08
C GLU A 105 -4.31 -22.14 19.04
N ARG A 106 -4.83 -22.83 20.06
CA ARG A 106 -6.24 -23.25 20.12
C ARG A 106 -7.20 -22.08 20.19
N GLN A 107 -6.73 -20.96 20.72
CA GLN A 107 -7.49 -19.74 20.81
C GLN A 107 -7.15 -18.74 19.69
N TRP A 108 -5.87 -18.64 19.31
CA TRP A 108 -5.32 -17.61 18.43
C TRP A 108 -4.38 -18.19 17.37
N THR A 109 -4.82 -19.14 16.54
CA THR A 109 -3.95 -19.82 15.54
C THR A 109 -3.17 -18.85 14.64
N TRP A 110 -3.68 -17.64 14.37
CA TRP A 110 -2.95 -16.66 13.57
C TRP A 110 -1.63 -16.19 14.22
N MET A 111 -1.48 -16.26 15.54
CA MET A 111 -0.23 -15.89 16.19
C MET A 111 0.87 -16.90 15.85
N ASP A 112 0.54 -18.17 15.76
CA ASP A 112 1.44 -19.22 15.33
C ASP A 112 1.65 -19.08 13.81
N GLU A 113 0.56 -19.17 13.06
CA GLU A 113 0.60 -19.37 11.62
C GLU A 113 0.81 -18.09 10.82
N GLY A 114 0.20 -16.99 11.25
CA GLY A 114 0.27 -15.70 10.61
C GLY A 114 1.61 -15.00 10.83
N LEU A 115 2.12 -15.01 12.07
CA LEU A 115 3.45 -14.47 12.38
C LEU A 115 4.54 -15.29 11.67
N ASN A 116 4.43 -16.63 11.71
CA ASN A 116 5.35 -17.50 10.99
C ASN A 116 5.29 -17.26 9.47
N THR A 117 4.08 -17.17 8.88
CA THR A 117 3.91 -16.90 7.45
C THR A 117 4.50 -15.54 7.03
N PHE A 118 4.42 -14.52 7.89
CA PHE A 118 5.06 -13.23 7.63
C PHE A 118 6.59 -13.36 7.56
N CYS A 119 7.22 -14.02 8.53
CA CYS A 119 8.67 -14.25 8.51
C CYS A 119 9.10 -15.19 7.37
N GLN A 120 8.26 -16.18 7.04
CA GLN A 120 8.44 -17.04 5.88
C GLN A 120 8.50 -16.21 4.61
N TYR A 121 7.55 -15.28 4.41
CA TYR A 121 7.53 -14.40 3.24
C TYR A 121 8.84 -13.61 3.11
N LEU A 122 9.34 -12.99 4.19
CA LEU A 122 10.62 -12.28 4.16
C LEU A 122 11.80 -13.21 3.81
N THR A 123 11.77 -14.43 4.35
CA THR A 123 12.82 -15.45 4.14
C THR A 123 12.82 -15.96 2.70
N GLU A 124 11.65 -16.19 2.12
CA GLU A 124 11.46 -16.54 0.71
C GLU A 124 11.99 -15.44 -0.22
N GLN A 125 11.69 -14.18 0.07
CA GLN A 125 12.17 -13.05 -0.73
C GLN A 125 13.69 -12.82 -0.60
N GLU A 126 14.32 -13.24 0.50
CA GLU A 126 15.78 -13.24 0.65
C GLU A 126 16.47 -14.46 0.02
N TRP A 127 15.73 -15.52 -0.32
CA TRP A 127 16.29 -16.73 -0.93
C TRP A 127 16.65 -16.55 -2.40
N GLU A 128 15.75 -15.97 -3.18
CA GLU A 128 15.93 -15.76 -4.63
C GLU A 128 15.20 -14.49 -5.07
N ARG A 129 15.80 -13.70 -5.99
CA ARG A 129 15.09 -12.55 -6.57
C ARG A 129 13.83 -13.03 -7.29
N ASN A 130 12.72 -12.33 -7.07
CA ASN A 130 11.42 -12.70 -7.63
C ASN A 130 10.92 -14.09 -7.18
N TYR A 131 11.26 -14.52 -5.96
CA TYR A 131 10.71 -15.75 -5.40
C TYR A 131 9.17 -15.73 -5.48
N PRO A 132 8.53 -16.82 -5.98
CA PRO A 132 7.09 -16.85 -6.21
C PRO A 132 6.31 -17.15 -4.92
N SER A 133 6.41 -16.25 -3.93
CA SER A 133 5.69 -16.38 -2.65
C SER A 133 4.18 -16.41 -2.87
N ARG A 134 3.52 -17.37 -2.24
CA ARG A 134 2.05 -17.54 -2.35
C ARG A 134 1.28 -16.63 -1.39
N ARG A 135 1.92 -16.15 -0.32
CA ARG A 135 1.34 -15.30 0.73
C ARG A 135 2.24 -14.08 1.00
N GLY A 136 1.76 -13.11 1.79
CA GLY A 136 2.46 -11.88 2.15
C GLY A 136 2.16 -10.71 1.22
N GLU A 137 2.24 -10.91 -0.10
CA GLU A 137 1.92 -9.85 -1.08
C GLU A 137 0.42 -9.51 -1.12
N PRO A 138 0.02 -8.21 -1.07
CA PRO A 138 -1.40 -7.82 -1.06
C PRO A 138 -2.20 -8.34 -2.26
N ARG A 139 -1.60 -8.38 -3.45
CA ARG A 139 -2.27 -8.88 -4.67
C ARG A 139 -2.78 -10.31 -4.55
N ASN A 140 -2.12 -11.16 -3.76
CA ASN A 140 -2.50 -12.56 -3.58
C ASN A 140 -3.69 -12.71 -2.61
N MET A 141 -4.07 -11.63 -1.91
CA MET A 141 -5.13 -11.62 -0.91
C MET A 141 -6.41 -10.93 -1.40
N VAL A 142 -6.37 -10.26 -2.56
CA VAL A 142 -7.49 -9.49 -3.13
C VAL A 142 -8.74 -10.35 -3.30
N ASP A 143 -8.62 -11.53 -3.90
CA ASP A 143 -9.78 -12.38 -4.18
C ASP A 143 -10.47 -12.82 -2.89
N TYR A 144 -9.71 -13.24 -1.88
CA TYR A 144 -10.24 -13.57 -0.57
C TYR A 144 -10.95 -12.37 0.08
N MET A 145 -10.30 -11.20 0.12
CA MET A 145 -10.85 -9.99 0.73
C MET A 145 -12.11 -9.49 0.00
N ARG A 146 -12.29 -9.84 -1.28
CA ARG A 146 -13.47 -9.49 -2.08
C ARG A 146 -14.64 -10.46 -1.92
N THR A 147 -14.45 -11.62 -1.30
CA THR A 147 -15.53 -12.59 -1.06
C THR A 147 -16.65 -11.98 -0.21
N ASP A 148 -17.83 -12.59 -0.27
CA ASP A 148 -18.95 -12.20 0.57
C ASP A 148 -18.58 -12.29 2.06
N LYS A 149 -19.03 -11.33 2.87
CA LYS A 149 -18.68 -11.29 4.31
C LYS A 149 -19.13 -12.56 5.06
N SER A 150 -20.16 -13.26 4.59
CA SER A 150 -20.61 -14.54 5.16
C SER A 150 -19.62 -15.69 5.01
N LEU A 151 -18.63 -15.56 4.11
CA LEU A 151 -17.57 -16.55 3.88
C LEU A 151 -16.29 -16.22 4.63
N GLN A 152 -16.29 -15.13 5.40
CA GLN A 152 -15.14 -14.64 6.14
C GLN A 152 -15.47 -14.54 7.63
N THR A 153 -14.43 -14.68 8.43
CA THR A 153 -14.45 -14.34 9.86
C THR A 153 -13.32 -13.36 10.16
N PRO A 154 -13.40 -12.54 11.22
CA PRO A 154 -12.24 -11.78 11.71
C PRO A 154 -11.05 -12.68 12.01
N ILE A 155 -9.82 -12.16 11.97
CA ILE A 155 -8.61 -12.91 12.36
C ILE A 155 -8.70 -13.30 13.85
N MET A 156 -9.31 -12.45 14.67
CA MET A 156 -9.54 -12.68 16.10
C MET A 156 -10.69 -13.65 16.40
N THR A 157 -11.06 -14.51 15.46
CA THR A 157 -12.05 -15.57 15.67
C THR A 157 -11.39 -16.76 16.33
N ASN A 158 -12.06 -17.42 17.28
CA ASN A 158 -11.56 -18.66 17.87
C ASN A 158 -11.29 -19.70 16.76
N SER A 159 -10.18 -20.43 16.90
CA SER A 159 -9.64 -21.33 15.89
C SER A 159 -10.63 -22.40 15.40
N GLU A 160 -11.54 -22.89 16.26
CA GLU A 160 -12.55 -23.90 15.89
C GLU A 160 -13.67 -23.34 15.01
N SER A 161 -13.81 -22.01 14.93
CA SER A 161 -14.86 -21.31 14.18
C SER A 161 -14.34 -20.58 12.94
N VAL A 162 -13.03 -20.69 12.63
CA VAL A 162 -12.42 -19.98 11.51
C VAL A 162 -12.93 -20.54 10.17
N LEU A 163 -13.48 -19.66 9.34
CA LEU A 163 -13.77 -19.97 7.94
C LEU A 163 -12.53 -19.69 7.07
N GLN A 164 -12.39 -20.42 5.96
CA GLN A 164 -11.29 -20.22 5.01
C GLN A 164 -9.93 -20.21 5.70
N PHE A 165 -9.68 -21.21 6.56
CA PHE A 165 -8.54 -21.30 7.49
C PHE A 165 -7.19 -20.86 6.90
N GLY A 166 -6.83 -21.35 5.71
CA GLY A 166 -5.58 -20.97 5.05
C GLY A 166 -5.46 -19.48 4.72
N ASN A 167 -6.56 -18.79 4.43
CA ASN A 167 -6.57 -17.34 4.21
C ASN A 167 -6.65 -16.58 5.54
N ASN A 168 -7.48 -17.02 6.48
CA ASN A 168 -7.70 -16.30 7.74
C ASN A 168 -6.51 -16.44 8.72
N ALA A 169 -6.00 -17.65 8.94
CA ALA A 169 -4.96 -17.91 9.93
C ALA A 169 -3.54 -17.59 9.42
N TYR A 170 -3.31 -17.67 8.11
CA TYR A 170 -1.97 -17.49 7.53
C TYR A 170 -1.89 -16.27 6.61
N GLY A 171 -2.72 -16.26 5.56
CA GLY A 171 -2.58 -15.32 4.44
C GLY A 171 -2.87 -13.87 4.83
N LYS A 172 -4.06 -13.60 5.37
CA LYS A 172 -4.51 -12.25 5.73
C LYS A 172 -3.63 -11.62 6.82
N PRO A 173 -3.23 -12.32 7.92
CA PRO A 173 -2.29 -11.76 8.89
C PRO A 173 -0.92 -11.43 8.26
N ALA A 174 -0.35 -12.33 7.45
CA ALA A 174 0.93 -12.07 6.80
C ALA A 174 0.85 -10.88 5.82
N THR A 175 -0.24 -10.77 5.07
CA THR A 175 -0.50 -9.61 4.19
C THR A 175 -0.69 -8.33 5.00
N ALA A 176 -1.42 -8.36 6.11
CA ALA A 176 -1.59 -7.21 7.00
C ALA A 176 -0.22 -6.73 7.50
N LEU A 177 0.62 -7.63 8.03
CA LEU A 177 1.95 -7.28 8.53
C LEU A 177 2.88 -6.76 7.43
N ASN A 178 2.80 -7.31 6.21
CA ASN A 178 3.56 -6.79 5.07
C ASN A 178 3.12 -5.37 4.67
N ILE A 179 1.80 -5.09 4.67
CA ILE A 179 1.27 -3.73 4.43
C ILE A 179 1.69 -2.78 5.53
N LEU A 180 1.62 -3.21 6.79
CA LEU A 180 2.05 -2.43 7.94
C LEU A 180 3.53 -2.05 7.81
N ARG A 181 4.38 -3.00 7.38
CA ARG A 181 5.81 -2.79 7.12
C ARG A 181 6.10 -1.88 5.93
N GLU A 182 5.50 -2.12 4.78
CA GLU A 182 5.88 -1.44 3.53
C GLU A 182 5.15 -0.12 3.30
N THR A 183 3.92 0.02 3.80
CA THR A 183 3.05 1.18 3.48
C THR A 183 2.81 2.10 4.67
N VAL A 184 2.79 1.58 5.90
CA VAL A 184 2.39 2.38 7.08
C VAL A 184 3.60 2.83 7.91
N MET A 185 4.47 1.90 8.31
CA MET A 185 5.57 2.17 9.25
C MET A 185 6.93 2.37 8.57
N GLY A 186 7.14 1.71 7.43
CA GLY A 186 8.46 1.54 6.84
C GLY A 186 9.25 0.40 7.51
N ARG A 187 10.22 -0.14 6.75
CA ARG A 187 10.94 -1.37 7.12
C ARG A 187 11.72 -1.27 8.41
N GLU A 188 12.50 -0.21 8.59
CA GLU A 188 13.39 -0.05 9.76
C GLU A 188 12.59 -0.06 11.06
N LEU A 189 11.54 0.76 11.13
CA LEU A 189 10.71 0.91 12.31
C LEU A 189 9.89 -0.35 12.59
N PHE A 190 9.30 -0.95 11.56
CA PHE A 190 8.57 -2.20 11.68
C PHE A 190 9.48 -3.34 12.16
N ASP A 191 10.64 -3.52 11.51
CA ASP A 191 11.57 -4.62 11.83
C ASP A 191 12.09 -4.47 13.27
N TYR A 192 12.35 -3.24 13.73
CA TYR A 192 12.70 -2.96 15.12
C TYR A 192 11.58 -3.34 16.10
N ALA A 193 10.34 -2.95 15.82
CA ALA A 193 9.20 -3.23 16.70
C ALA A 193 8.88 -4.74 16.75
N PHE A 194 8.90 -5.41 15.60
CA PHE A 194 8.66 -6.86 15.50
C PHE A 194 9.73 -7.67 16.24
N LYS A 195 11.00 -7.29 16.06
CA LYS A 195 12.13 -7.85 16.81
C LYS A 195 12.00 -7.63 18.31
N THR A 196 11.53 -6.45 18.71
CA THR A 196 11.28 -6.12 20.11
C THR A 196 10.19 -7.00 20.71
N TYR A 197 9.11 -7.28 19.97
CA TYR A 197 8.09 -8.25 20.37
C TYR A 197 8.68 -9.63 20.60
N ALA A 198 9.38 -10.20 19.61
CA ALA A 198 9.97 -11.52 19.74
C ALA A 198 10.94 -11.59 20.94
N THR A 199 11.72 -10.53 21.18
CA THR A 199 12.67 -10.45 22.30
C THR A 199 11.96 -10.36 23.65
N ARG A 200 10.91 -9.53 23.78
CA ARG A 200 10.16 -9.36 25.04
C ARG A 200 9.44 -10.64 25.46
N TRP A 201 8.98 -11.41 24.47
CA TRP A 201 8.09 -12.56 24.66
C TRP A 201 8.76 -13.91 24.42
N ALA A 202 10.07 -13.94 24.14
CA ALA A 202 10.84 -15.17 24.17
C ALA A 202 10.65 -15.91 25.50
N TYR A 203 10.33 -17.20 25.41
CA TYR A 203 10.07 -18.11 26.53
C TYR A 203 8.88 -17.72 27.41
N LYS A 204 7.90 -17.01 26.85
CA LYS A 204 6.66 -16.57 27.52
C LYS A 204 5.44 -16.88 26.67
N HIS A 205 4.26 -16.57 27.21
CA HIS A 205 2.95 -16.82 26.57
C HIS A 205 2.20 -15.53 26.21
N PRO A 206 2.58 -14.81 25.12
CA PRO A 206 1.89 -13.59 24.71
C PRO A 206 0.44 -13.85 24.27
N GLN A 207 -0.42 -12.90 24.55
CA GLN A 207 -1.75 -12.76 23.93
C GLN A 207 -1.68 -11.78 22.74
N PRO A 208 -2.70 -11.74 21.87
CA PRO A 208 -2.77 -10.76 20.77
C PRO A 208 -2.50 -9.32 21.19
N ALA A 209 -3.04 -8.90 22.34
CA ALA A 209 -2.85 -7.55 22.87
C ALA A 209 -1.39 -7.24 23.19
N ASP A 210 -0.59 -8.24 23.58
CA ASP A 210 0.83 -8.07 23.87
C ASP A 210 1.64 -7.82 22.58
N PHE A 211 1.24 -8.45 21.48
CA PHE A 211 1.79 -8.16 20.16
C PHE A 211 1.42 -6.75 19.72
N PHE A 212 0.13 -6.41 19.70
CA PHE A 212 -0.35 -5.09 19.27
C PHE A 212 0.31 -3.96 20.07
N ARG A 213 0.30 -4.06 21.40
CA ARG A 213 0.92 -3.08 22.29
C ARG A 213 2.42 -2.98 22.07
N THR A 214 3.12 -4.10 21.84
CA THR A 214 4.58 -4.02 21.62
C THR A 214 4.89 -3.35 20.30
N MET A 215 4.12 -3.63 19.25
CA MET A 215 4.30 -2.97 17.96
C MET A 215 4.15 -1.45 18.08
N GLU A 216 3.12 -0.98 18.80
CA GLU A 216 2.87 0.46 19.03
C GLU A 216 3.89 1.12 19.95
N ASP A 217 4.19 0.51 21.10
CA ASP A 217 5.12 1.04 22.11
C ASP A 217 6.54 1.15 21.56
N ALA A 218 7.01 0.14 20.82
CA ALA A 218 8.36 0.14 20.26
C ALA A 218 8.48 1.10 19.06
N SER A 219 7.39 1.33 18.31
CA SER A 219 7.43 2.21 17.14
C SER A 219 7.00 3.65 17.41
N ALA A 220 6.32 3.92 18.53
CA ALA A 220 5.60 5.16 18.81
C ALA A 220 4.59 5.56 17.71
N VAL A 221 3.98 4.57 17.06
CA VAL A 221 2.95 4.77 16.02
C VAL A 221 1.61 4.29 16.58
N ASP A 222 0.56 5.09 16.40
CA ASP A 222 -0.82 4.70 16.71
C ASP A 222 -1.34 3.73 15.65
N LEU A 223 -1.58 2.48 16.05
CA LEU A 223 -2.00 1.38 15.18
C LEU A 223 -3.38 0.82 15.57
N ASP A 224 -4.10 1.45 16.49
CA ASP A 224 -5.43 1.02 16.93
C ASP A 224 -6.39 0.85 15.73
N TRP A 225 -6.36 1.81 14.81
CA TRP A 225 -7.16 1.76 13.58
C TRP A 225 -6.78 0.57 12.68
N PHE A 226 -5.49 0.25 12.63
CA PHE A 226 -4.95 -0.83 11.81
C PHE A 226 -5.34 -2.19 12.39
N TRP A 227 -5.13 -2.40 13.69
CA TRP A 227 -5.51 -3.62 14.38
C TRP A 227 -7.01 -3.85 14.31
N ARG A 228 -7.81 -2.83 14.62
CA ARG A 228 -9.27 -2.90 14.53
C ARG A 228 -9.71 -3.31 13.13
N GLY A 229 -9.22 -2.62 12.09
CA GLY A 229 -9.58 -2.90 10.70
C GLY A 229 -9.19 -4.30 10.26
N TRP A 230 -7.90 -4.65 10.36
CA TRP A 230 -7.39 -5.90 9.81
C TRP A 230 -7.75 -7.14 10.63
N PHE A 231 -7.74 -7.04 11.97
CA PHE A 231 -7.83 -8.21 12.85
C PHE A 231 -9.23 -8.44 13.41
N TYR A 232 -10.00 -7.38 13.66
CA TYR A 232 -11.31 -7.46 14.30
C TYR A 232 -12.49 -7.33 13.32
N THR A 233 -12.25 -7.10 12.03
CA THR A 233 -13.31 -7.03 11.01
C THR A 233 -13.04 -7.90 9.79
N THR A 234 -14.07 -8.05 8.96
CA THR A 234 -14.00 -8.60 7.59
C THR A 234 -14.09 -7.50 6.53
N ASP A 235 -13.77 -6.25 6.89
CA ASP A 235 -13.76 -5.14 5.96
C ASP A 235 -12.57 -5.26 5.00
N ARG A 236 -12.68 -4.60 3.84
CA ARG A 236 -11.68 -4.65 2.77
C ARG A 236 -11.28 -3.24 2.33
N CYS A 237 -10.06 -3.11 1.81
CA CYS A 237 -9.63 -1.84 1.21
C CYS A 237 -10.32 -1.70 -0.15
N ASP A 238 -11.31 -0.82 -0.22
CA ASP A 238 -12.09 -0.50 -1.42
C ASP A 238 -12.41 1.00 -1.32
N LEU A 239 -11.58 1.80 -1.98
CA LEU A 239 -11.62 3.26 -1.92
C LEU A 239 -12.03 3.80 -3.30
N ALA A 240 -12.95 4.76 -3.31
CA ALA A 240 -13.42 5.42 -4.51
C ALA A 240 -12.97 6.88 -4.56
N LEU A 241 -12.54 7.32 -5.73
CA LEU A 241 -12.42 8.73 -6.08
C LEU A 241 -13.71 9.14 -6.80
N ASP A 242 -14.66 9.72 -6.06
CA ASP A 242 -15.99 10.05 -6.58
C ASP A 242 -15.98 11.31 -7.45
N ALA A 243 -15.10 12.28 -7.14
CA ALA A 243 -14.99 13.53 -7.91
C ALA A 243 -13.61 14.17 -7.79
N VAL A 244 -13.21 14.88 -8.86
CA VAL A 244 -12.07 15.79 -8.88
C VAL A 244 -12.58 17.16 -9.33
N LYS A 245 -12.44 18.17 -8.47
CA LYS A 245 -12.73 19.55 -8.82
C LYS A 245 -11.43 20.32 -8.99
N THR A 246 -11.26 20.92 -10.15
CA THR A 246 -10.09 21.74 -10.47
C THR A 246 -10.39 23.20 -10.23
N TYR A 247 -9.49 23.88 -9.53
CA TYR A 247 -9.54 25.31 -9.31
C TYR A 247 -8.20 25.94 -9.68
N LYS A 248 -8.25 27.05 -10.40
CA LYS A 248 -7.13 27.97 -10.52
C LYS A 248 -7.44 29.20 -9.67
N PRO A 249 -6.53 29.63 -8.78
CA PRO A 249 -6.74 30.85 -8.03
C PRO A 249 -6.77 32.02 -9.01
N ASN A 250 -7.77 32.88 -8.88
CA ASN A 250 -7.76 34.16 -9.58
C ASN A 250 -6.61 34.98 -9.00
N THR A 251 -5.61 35.27 -9.83
CA THR A 251 -4.39 35.97 -9.42
C THR A 251 -4.66 37.43 -9.06
N ARG A 252 -5.85 37.95 -9.40
CA ARG A 252 -6.24 39.37 -9.40
C ARG A 252 -5.29 40.27 -10.18
N ASN A 253 -4.32 39.69 -10.88
CA ASN A 253 -3.41 40.40 -11.74
C ASN A 253 -4.16 40.68 -13.05
N PRO A 254 -4.47 41.96 -13.34
CA PRO A 254 -5.35 42.27 -14.45
C PRO A 254 -4.73 41.88 -15.79
N GLY A 255 -3.40 41.89 -15.93
CA GLY A 255 -2.71 41.43 -17.14
C GLY A 255 -2.87 39.93 -17.38
N LEU A 256 -2.65 39.11 -16.35
CA LEU A 256 -2.77 37.66 -16.47
C LEU A 256 -4.22 37.21 -16.64
N GLU A 257 -5.15 37.80 -15.87
CA GLU A 257 -6.57 37.46 -15.97
C GLU A 257 -7.19 37.92 -17.29
N SER A 258 -6.83 39.12 -17.77
CA SER A 258 -7.25 39.60 -19.09
C SER A 258 -6.75 38.68 -20.21
N ALA A 259 -5.46 38.36 -20.21
CA ALA A 259 -4.88 37.46 -21.21
C ALA A 259 -5.56 36.08 -21.20
N ARG A 260 -5.87 35.54 -20.01
CA ARG A 260 -6.63 34.29 -19.86
C ARG A 260 -8.01 34.39 -20.49
N LEU A 261 -8.78 35.44 -20.17
CA LEU A 261 -10.12 35.66 -20.72
C LEU A 261 -10.10 35.90 -22.23
N GLN A 262 -9.07 36.57 -22.76
CA GLN A 262 -8.87 36.76 -24.19
C GLN A 262 -8.62 35.42 -24.89
N ASN A 263 -7.75 34.57 -24.34
CA ASN A 263 -7.49 33.24 -24.87
C ASN A 263 -8.74 32.36 -24.82
N GLU A 264 -9.50 32.40 -23.72
CA GLU A 264 -10.78 31.69 -23.60
C GLU A 264 -11.80 32.17 -24.64
N ARG A 265 -11.90 33.48 -24.87
CA ARG A 265 -12.76 34.06 -25.91
C ARG A 265 -12.34 33.61 -27.31
N GLN A 266 -11.04 33.55 -27.59
CA GLN A 266 -10.51 33.12 -28.89
C GLN A 266 -10.66 31.61 -29.13
N ALA A 267 -10.58 30.80 -28.08
CA ALA A 267 -10.75 29.36 -28.16
C ALA A 267 -12.21 28.92 -28.31
N GLN A 268 -13.17 29.82 -28.10
CA GLN A 268 -14.59 29.52 -28.32
C GLN A 268 -14.86 29.28 -29.81
N VAL A 269 -15.46 28.14 -30.11
CA VAL A 269 -15.94 27.82 -31.45
C VAL A 269 -17.07 28.83 -31.81
N PRO A 270 -16.97 29.55 -32.94
CA PRO A 270 -18.01 30.49 -33.34
C PRO A 270 -19.35 29.78 -33.46
N SER A 271 -20.43 30.41 -33.00
CA SER A 271 -21.77 29.86 -33.13
C SER A 271 -22.14 29.65 -34.60
N LEU A 272 -23.04 28.71 -34.90
CA LEU A 272 -23.52 28.48 -36.27
C LEU A 272 -24.12 29.75 -36.90
N SER A 273 -24.80 30.58 -36.10
CA SER A 273 -25.31 31.88 -36.53
C SER A 273 -24.18 32.86 -36.87
N THR A 274 -23.11 32.90 -36.06
CA THR A 274 -21.93 33.75 -36.35
C THR A 274 -21.29 33.32 -37.67
N GLN A 275 -21.17 32.02 -37.90
CA GLN A 275 -20.60 31.46 -39.13
C GLN A 275 -21.45 31.80 -40.37
N ARG A 276 -22.77 31.61 -40.29
CA ARG A 276 -23.68 31.95 -41.41
C ARG A 276 -23.83 33.44 -41.64
N ASN A 277 -23.86 34.26 -40.57
CA ASN A 277 -23.93 35.70 -40.72
C ASN A 277 -22.68 36.26 -41.41
N ALA A 278 -21.52 35.63 -41.25
CA ALA A 278 -20.30 36.02 -41.96
C ALA A 278 -20.39 35.80 -43.49
N THR A 279 -21.26 34.91 -43.98
CA THR A 279 -21.46 34.66 -45.42
C THR A 279 -22.70 35.36 -45.97
N ASP A 280 -23.81 35.32 -45.22
CA ASP A 280 -25.14 35.65 -45.71
C ASP A 280 -25.48 37.14 -45.48
N LEU A 281 -24.86 37.76 -44.47
CA LEU A 281 -25.17 39.12 -44.04
C LEU A 281 -24.17 40.10 -44.66
N LYS A 282 -24.58 40.73 -45.77
CA LYS A 282 -23.68 41.55 -46.62
C LYS A 282 -23.34 42.92 -46.01
N THR A 283 -24.27 43.54 -45.30
CA THR A 283 -24.11 44.87 -44.67
C THR A 283 -24.84 44.87 -43.33
N THR A 284 -24.37 45.69 -42.38
CA THR A 284 -25.12 46.05 -41.18
C THR A 284 -25.55 47.50 -41.22
N ALA A 285 -26.54 47.88 -40.42
CA ALA A 285 -26.97 49.28 -40.29
C ALA A 285 -25.83 50.22 -39.87
N VAL A 286 -24.85 49.72 -39.12
CA VAL A 286 -23.65 50.45 -38.68
C VAL A 286 -22.61 50.58 -39.80
N ASP A 287 -22.60 49.65 -40.77
CA ASP A 287 -21.77 49.76 -41.98
C ASP A 287 -22.35 50.80 -42.95
N GLU A 288 -23.67 50.86 -43.08
CA GLU A 288 -24.37 51.82 -43.95
C GLU A 288 -24.39 53.24 -43.37
N LYS A 289 -24.39 53.37 -42.04
CA LYS A 289 -24.38 54.65 -41.32
C LYS A 289 -23.26 54.68 -40.29
N PRO A 290 -22.03 55.09 -40.70
CA PRO A 290 -20.88 55.13 -39.80
C PRO A 290 -21.08 55.98 -38.54
N ASP A 291 -21.97 56.97 -38.58
CA ASP A 291 -22.33 57.81 -37.42
C ASP A 291 -22.96 57.04 -36.26
N LEU A 292 -23.43 55.80 -36.51
CA LEU A 292 -23.92 54.90 -35.47
C LEU A 292 -22.79 54.20 -34.69
N LYS A 293 -21.53 54.33 -35.12
CA LYS A 293 -20.38 53.80 -34.38
C LYS A 293 -20.11 54.65 -33.14
N ASP A 294 -19.99 53.99 -32.01
CA ASP A 294 -19.58 54.61 -30.75
C ASP A 294 -18.31 53.95 -30.19
N PHE A 295 -17.99 54.28 -28.94
CA PHE A 295 -16.87 53.72 -28.22
C PHE A 295 -16.89 52.18 -28.19
N TYR A 296 -18.05 51.55 -28.01
CA TYR A 296 -18.19 50.11 -27.82
C TYR A 296 -17.98 49.30 -29.10
N ASN A 297 -18.04 49.92 -30.28
CA ASN A 297 -17.75 49.23 -31.55
C ASN A 297 -16.27 48.85 -31.71
N ASN A 298 -15.35 49.56 -31.05
CA ASN A 298 -13.90 49.30 -31.10
C ASN A 298 -13.26 49.07 -29.72
N TYR A 299 -14.05 49.14 -28.65
CA TYR A 299 -13.59 48.92 -27.29
C TYR A 299 -13.24 47.45 -27.05
N ASP A 300 -12.06 47.19 -26.49
CA ASP A 300 -11.76 45.89 -25.91
C ASP A 300 -12.16 45.86 -24.43
N PRO A 301 -13.25 45.16 -24.05
CA PRO A 301 -13.67 45.03 -22.66
C PRO A 301 -12.68 44.27 -21.76
N LEU A 302 -11.65 43.64 -22.35
CA LEU A 302 -10.59 42.97 -21.60
C LEU A 302 -9.32 43.82 -21.51
N ALA A 303 -9.25 45.01 -22.12
CA ALA A 303 -8.08 45.87 -22.02
C ALA A 303 -7.82 46.29 -20.57
N VAL A 304 -6.59 46.06 -20.09
CA VAL A 304 -6.18 46.41 -18.73
C VAL A 304 -6.05 47.92 -18.57
N THR A 305 -6.78 48.49 -17.60
CA THR A 305 -6.74 49.92 -17.31
C THR A 305 -5.76 50.25 -16.18
N GLU A 306 -5.39 51.53 -16.05
CA GLU A 306 -4.57 52.00 -14.91
C GLU A 306 -5.29 51.82 -13.57
N ALA A 307 -6.62 51.97 -13.55
CA ALA A 307 -7.42 51.71 -12.35
C ALA A 307 -7.33 50.23 -11.92
N ASP A 308 -7.25 49.29 -12.86
CA ASP A 308 -7.06 47.86 -12.56
C ASP A 308 -5.69 47.60 -11.93
N LYS A 309 -4.63 48.21 -12.46
CA LYS A 309 -3.28 48.10 -11.90
C LYS A 309 -3.22 48.65 -10.48
N GLN A 310 -3.84 49.80 -10.22
CA GLN A 310 -3.90 50.41 -8.88
C GLN A 310 -4.64 49.51 -7.88
N ARG A 311 -5.79 48.94 -8.26
CA ARG A 311 -6.52 47.97 -7.43
C ARG A 311 -5.68 46.73 -7.11
N TYR A 312 -4.92 46.23 -8.08
CA TYR A 312 -4.03 45.10 -7.88
C TYR A 312 -2.88 45.43 -6.91
N PHE A 313 -2.25 46.60 -7.02
CA PHE A 313 -1.21 47.01 -6.07
C PHE A 313 -1.73 47.16 -4.63
N GLN A 314 -2.93 47.71 -4.46
CA GLN A 314 -3.60 47.77 -3.15
C GLN A 314 -3.91 46.38 -2.62
N TYR A 315 -4.31 45.44 -3.47
CA TYR A 315 -4.53 44.07 -3.06
C TYR A 315 -3.23 43.40 -2.60
N LEU A 316 -2.12 43.54 -3.36
CA LEU A 316 -0.84 42.95 -2.99
C LEU A 316 -0.31 43.45 -1.65
N SER A 317 -0.53 44.72 -1.30
CA SER A 317 -0.09 45.27 -0.01
C SER A 317 -0.81 44.67 1.20
N THR A 318 -1.95 44.00 1.00
CA THR A 318 -2.66 43.26 2.07
C THR A 318 -2.12 41.85 2.30
N LEU A 319 -1.24 41.35 1.43
CA LEU A 319 -0.75 39.98 1.45
C LEU A 319 0.66 39.88 2.05
N THR A 320 0.95 38.77 2.74
CA THR A 320 2.31 38.44 3.18
C THR A 320 3.19 38.01 2.00
N PRO A 321 4.53 38.07 2.11
CA PRO A 321 5.43 37.62 1.04
C PRO A 321 5.17 36.16 0.59
N GLN A 322 4.85 35.26 1.52
CA GLN A 322 4.51 33.87 1.20
C GLN A 322 3.19 33.75 0.42
N GLN A 323 2.20 34.57 0.76
CA GLN A 323 0.92 34.61 0.04
C GLN A 323 1.09 35.18 -1.37
N GLN A 324 1.89 36.24 -1.53
CA GLN A 324 2.22 36.80 -2.85
C GLN A 324 2.95 35.78 -3.73
N GLN A 325 3.88 34.99 -3.16
CA GLN A 325 4.59 33.95 -3.90
C GLN A 325 3.65 32.83 -4.38
N ARG A 326 2.70 32.38 -3.54
CA ARG A 326 1.70 31.37 -3.92
C ARG A 326 0.74 31.87 -4.99
N LEU A 327 0.32 33.13 -4.90
CA LEU A 327 -0.58 33.77 -5.85
C LEU A 327 0.01 33.85 -7.26
N ASN A 328 1.32 34.11 -7.35
CA ASN A 328 2.04 34.24 -8.62
C ASN A 328 2.62 32.91 -9.16
N GLY A 329 2.49 31.81 -8.40
CA GLY A 329 3.15 30.54 -8.69
C GLY A 329 2.50 29.65 -9.75
N ASN A 330 1.45 30.12 -10.45
CA ASN A 330 0.64 29.34 -11.40
C ASN A 330 0.25 27.95 -10.85
N LEU A 331 -0.21 27.91 -9.60
CA LEU A 331 -0.56 26.68 -8.92
C LEU A 331 -1.95 26.19 -9.34
N ASN A 332 -2.04 24.89 -9.61
CA ASN A 332 -3.30 24.19 -9.81
C ASN A 332 -3.75 23.55 -8.49
N PHE A 333 -5.04 23.67 -8.19
CA PHE A 333 -5.65 23.09 -7.01
C PHE A 333 -6.65 22.02 -7.47
N TYR A 334 -6.53 20.82 -6.92
CA TYR A 334 -7.43 19.71 -7.18
C TYR A 334 -8.04 19.29 -5.85
N GLU A 335 -9.35 19.42 -5.72
CA GLU A 335 -10.10 18.86 -4.59
C GLU A 335 -10.61 17.48 -4.99
N LEU A 336 -10.10 16.46 -4.32
CA LEU A 336 -10.43 15.06 -4.54
C LEU A 336 -11.46 14.66 -3.48
N SER A 337 -12.62 14.18 -3.91
CA SER A 337 -13.65 13.59 -3.05
C SER A 337 -13.43 12.09 -2.98
N LEU A 338 -13.06 11.60 -1.80
CA LEU A 338 -12.69 10.22 -1.55
C LEU A 338 -13.76 9.55 -0.67
N ARG A 339 -14.10 8.30 -0.98
CA ARG A 339 -15.04 7.49 -0.22
C ARG A 339 -14.46 6.13 0.11
N ASN A 340 -14.63 5.71 1.36
CA ASN A 340 -14.28 4.37 1.82
C ASN A 340 -15.49 3.45 1.68
N VAL A 341 -15.50 2.65 0.61
CA VAL A 341 -16.60 1.74 0.27
C VAL A 341 -16.49 0.44 1.05
N GLY A 342 -15.26 -0.05 1.25
CA GLY A 342 -15.01 -1.38 1.82
C GLY A 342 -14.95 -1.40 3.35
N GLY A 343 -14.94 -0.24 4.00
CA GLY A 343 -14.92 -0.06 5.46
C GLY A 343 -13.52 -0.04 6.06
N LEU A 344 -12.53 -0.64 5.39
CA LEU A 344 -11.16 -0.72 5.90
C LEU A 344 -10.41 0.60 5.69
N VAL A 345 -10.17 1.31 6.79
CA VAL A 345 -9.35 2.52 6.81
C VAL A 345 -7.92 2.17 6.40
N MET A 346 -7.40 2.88 5.41
CA MET A 346 -6.05 2.71 4.86
C MET A 346 -5.47 4.04 4.38
N PRO A 347 -4.13 4.20 4.32
CA PRO A 347 -3.51 5.27 3.56
C PRO A 347 -4.02 5.30 2.12
N VAL A 348 -4.21 6.49 1.57
CA VAL A 348 -4.67 6.68 0.18
C VAL A 348 -3.45 6.97 -0.68
N ILE A 349 -3.09 6.04 -1.55
CA ILE A 349 -1.99 6.21 -2.51
C ILE A 349 -2.62 6.67 -3.82
N ILE A 350 -2.20 7.84 -4.29
CA ILE A 350 -2.75 8.48 -5.50
C ILE A 350 -1.64 8.64 -6.51
N GLN A 351 -1.86 8.15 -7.72
CA GLN A 351 -0.99 8.42 -8.86
C GLN A 351 -1.54 9.58 -9.67
N MET A 352 -0.76 10.65 -9.78
CA MET A 352 -1.03 11.78 -10.66
C MET A 352 -0.29 11.57 -11.98
N THR A 353 -0.99 11.72 -13.10
CA THR A 353 -0.37 11.82 -14.43
C THR A 353 -0.49 13.24 -14.94
N TYR A 354 0.63 13.84 -15.29
CA TYR A 354 0.72 15.22 -15.76
C TYR A 354 0.58 15.31 -17.28
N GLU A 355 0.26 16.51 -17.80
CA GLU A 355 0.15 16.76 -19.26
C GLU A 355 1.42 16.40 -20.05
N ASP A 356 2.60 16.48 -19.42
CA ASP A 356 3.89 16.11 -20.01
C ASP A 356 4.16 14.58 -20.00
N GLY A 357 3.22 13.78 -19.51
CA GLY A 357 3.33 12.33 -19.36
C GLY A 357 4.09 11.88 -18.12
N SER A 358 4.66 12.80 -17.33
CA SER A 358 5.30 12.43 -16.05
C SER A 358 4.27 11.95 -15.03
N GLN A 359 4.69 11.05 -14.14
CA GLN A 359 3.86 10.48 -13.09
C GLN A 359 4.45 10.77 -11.72
N GLU A 360 3.58 10.99 -10.74
CA GLU A 360 3.96 11.18 -9.34
C GLU A 360 3.00 10.41 -8.43
N LEU A 361 3.57 9.64 -7.51
CA LEU A 361 2.83 8.95 -6.46
C LEU A 361 2.85 9.79 -5.19
N THR A 362 1.67 10.06 -4.66
CA THR A 362 1.49 10.73 -3.37
C THR A 362 0.73 9.81 -2.42
N THR A 363 1.31 9.55 -1.25
CA THR A 363 0.64 8.79 -0.19
C THR A 363 0.06 9.76 0.83
N ILE A 364 -1.25 9.65 1.05
CA ILE A 364 -1.98 10.36 2.10
C ILE A 364 -2.11 9.41 3.29
N PRO A 365 -1.64 9.80 4.49
CA PRO A 365 -1.74 8.97 5.69
C PRO A 365 -3.19 8.61 6.07
N ALA A 366 -3.38 7.51 6.80
CA ALA A 366 -4.69 6.99 7.20
C ALA A 366 -5.49 7.99 8.08
N GLU A 367 -4.81 8.95 8.71
CA GLU A 367 -5.37 10.00 9.54
C GLU A 367 -6.31 10.94 8.79
N ILE A 368 -6.31 10.92 7.45
CA ILE A 368 -7.33 11.61 6.65
C ILE A 368 -8.75 11.18 7.06
N TRP A 369 -8.92 9.92 7.47
CA TRP A 369 -10.18 9.31 7.86
C TRP A 369 -10.60 9.59 9.32
N ARG A 370 -9.76 10.28 10.12
CA ARG A 370 -9.94 10.42 11.57
C ARG A 370 -11.28 11.04 11.99
N LYS A 371 -11.79 12.01 11.23
CA LYS A 371 -13.06 12.70 11.55
C LYS A 371 -14.28 12.08 10.88
N ASN A 372 -14.07 11.40 9.75
CA ASN A 372 -15.10 10.73 8.98
C ASN A 372 -14.43 9.59 8.22
N ASN A 373 -14.80 8.36 8.55
CA ASN A 373 -14.25 7.14 7.97
C ASN A 373 -15.00 6.67 6.72
N GLU A 374 -16.08 7.34 6.33
CA GLU A 374 -16.88 7.04 5.14
C GLU A 374 -16.47 7.93 3.96
N GLN A 375 -16.35 9.25 4.18
CA GLN A 375 -16.07 10.22 3.10
C GLN A 375 -15.19 11.38 3.59
N VAL A 376 -14.23 11.75 2.76
CA VAL A 376 -13.29 12.84 3.02
C VAL A 376 -12.97 13.60 1.73
N SER A 377 -12.55 14.85 1.85
CA SER A 377 -11.96 15.59 0.74
C SER A 377 -10.49 15.90 1.00
N LYS A 378 -9.68 15.84 -0.05
CA LYS A 378 -8.26 16.22 -0.01
C LYS A 378 -7.96 17.22 -1.11
N ILE A 379 -7.29 18.31 -0.75
CA ILE A 379 -6.76 19.25 -1.72
C ILE A 379 -5.31 18.87 -2.04
N ILE A 380 -5.02 18.72 -3.33
CA ILE A 380 -3.69 18.59 -3.90
C ILE A 380 -3.34 19.88 -4.64
N ILE A 381 -2.12 20.37 -4.44
CA ILE A 381 -1.63 21.62 -5.01
C ILE A 381 -0.35 21.31 -5.78
N THR A 382 -0.31 21.63 -7.07
CA THR A 382 0.85 21.36 -7.92
C THR A 382 0.99 22.43 -9.00
N PRO A 383 2.23 22.83 -9.37
CA PRO A 383 2.46 23.77 -10.47
C PRO A 383 2.19 23.16 -11.86
N LYS A 384 2.15 21.83 -11.96
CA LYS A 384 1.87 21.12 -13.22
C LYS A 384 0.38 20.83 -13.37
N ASN A 385 -0.12 20.82 -14.60
CA ASN A 385 -1.49 20.39 -14.87
C ASN A 385 -1.57 18.86 -14.80
N VAL A 386 -2.52 18.35 -14.03
CA VAL A 386 -2.79 16.91 -13.87
C VAL A 386 -3.94 16.55 -14.80
N VAL A 387 -3.72 15.53 -15.65
CA VAL A 387 -4.74 15.03 -16.60
C VAL A 387 -5.47 13.81 -16.08
N SER A 388 -4.89 13.08 -15.12
CA SER A 388 -5.50 11.89 -14.55
C SER A 388 -5.06 11.67 -13.10
N PHE A 389 -6.00 11.19 -12.29
CA PHE A 389 -5.77 10.64 -10.96
C PHE A 389 -6.16 9.15 -10.99
N VAL A 390 -5.34 8.29 -10.41
CA VAL A 390 -5.60 6.85 -10.23
C VAL A 390 -5.41 6.48 -8.78
#